data_AF-A0A847WUT4-F1
#
_entry.id   AF-A0A847WUT4-F1
#
_cell.length_a   1.000
_cell.length_b   1.000
_cell.length_c   1.000
_cell.angle_alpha   90.00
_cell.angle_beta   90.00
_cell.angle_gamma   90.00
#
_symmetry.space_group_name_H-M   'P 1'
#
loop_
_entity.id
_entity.type
_entity.pdbx_description
1 polymer ?
#
loop_
_entity_poly.entity_id
_entity_poly.type
_entity_poly.pdbx_seq_one_letter_code
_entity_poly.pdbx_strand_id
1 'polypeptide(L)'
;MQIENLHDFLVDYFTASQCQVEVINDTISIQLTEEMDERLMNRPFYWHYVRKLNQTGQPLQLKITTNHSSATKEIDYIYYTTDRFQKIAEDTLTKGRYCKLYENIKPTKQTPLYPWLVINIKQTYLGKKQAEQLLSLGINLINGTIIDQAIFMLKTKQFNNTVPDLCYLITPIIKPTNGYDRIENYLINQLQRQAHEWASDSYRSLTEEIKLLNYFKERNPNMDEDHYEKEKQNLQAIYQPKIKLEVVNGGLFYLQQNS
;
A
#
# COMPACT_ATOMS: atom_id res chain seq x y z
N MET A 1 12.65 -8.75 11.50
CA MET A 1 12.92 -8.05 10.23
C MET A 1 13.34 -6.63 10.57
N GLN A 2 14.63 -6.32 10.42
CA GLN A 2 15.10 -4.94 10.43
C GLN A 2 14.69 -4.33 9.09
N ILE A 3 13.95 -3.24 9.11
CA ILE A 3 13.66 -2.48 7.88
C ILE A 3 14.91 -1.63 7.65
N GLU A 4 15.75 -2.05 6.70
CA GLU A 4 16.99 -1.33 6.39
C GLU A 4 16.73 0.09 5.87
N ASN A 5 15.55 0.33 5.28
CA ASN A 5 15.24 1.58 4.57
C ASN A 5 14.23 2.48 5.30
N LEU A 6 14.01 2.29 6.61
CA LEU A 6 13.03 3.11 7.35
C LEU A 6 13.45 4.58 7.38
N HIS A 7 14.74 4.84 7.54
CA HIS A 7 15.28 6.20 7.57
C HIS A 7 15.03 6.92 6.24
N ASP A 8 15.43 6.30 5.13
CA ASP A 8 15.25 6.84 3.78
C ASP A 8 13.78 7.06 3.43
N PHE A 9 12.91 6.12 3.82
CA PHE A 9 11.47 6.27 3.64
C PHE A 9 10.90 7.52 4.33
N LEU A 10 11.35 7.81 5.56
CA LEU A 10 10.88 8.98 6.30
C LEU A 10 11.37 10.26 5.63
N VAL A 11 12.65 10.30 5.19
CA VAL A 11 13.20 11.44 4.44
C VAL A 11 12.39 11.66 3.16
N ASP A 12 12.21 10.62 2.35
CA ASP A 12 11.45 10.69 1.09
C ASP A 12 10.03 11.18 1.30
N TYR A 13 9.34 10.70 2.35
CA TYR A 13 7.97 11.11 2.67
C TYR A 13 7.87 12.59 3.00
N PHE A 14 8.75 13.11 3.84
CA PHE A 14 8.73 14.52 4.24
C PHE A 14 9.19 15.44 3.10
N THR A 15 10.18 15.02 2.32
CA THR A 15 10.62 15.75 1.12
C THR A 15 9.50 15.80 0.07
N ALA A 16 8.82 14.68 -0.19
CA ALA A 16 7.68 14.63 -1.11
C ALA A 16 6.48 15.47 -0.62
N SER A 17 6.34 15.64 0.70
CA SER A 17 5.33 16.50 1.32
C SER A 17 5.74 17.97 1.40
N GLN A 18 6.84 18.36 0.74
CA GLN A 18 7.37 19.73 0.69
C GLN A 18 7.79 20.29 2.06
N CYS A 19 8.09 19.43 3.04
CA CYS A 19 8.70 19.85 4.29
C CYS A 19 10.19 20.17 4.06
N GLN A 20 10.75 21.08 4.86
CA GLN A 20 12.20 21.25 4.88
C GLN A 20 12.80 20.18 5.79
N VAL A 21 13.66 19.35 5.22
CA VAL A 21 14.26 18.20 5.90
C VAL A 21 15.77 18.40 5.98
N GLU A 22 16.31 18.36 7.19
CA GLU A 22 17.74 18.40 7.48
C GLU A 22 18.13 17.13 8.22
N VAL A 23 19.05 16.36 7.65
CA VAL A 23 19.55 15.11 8.26
C VAL A 23 20.89 15.41 8.93
N ILE A 24 20.96 15.18 10.24
CA ILE A 24 22.17 15.34 11.05
C ILE A 24 22.42 14.02 11.78
N ASN A 25 23.45 13.28 11.37
CA ASN A 25 23.71 11.91 11.82
C ASN A 25 22.45 11.02 11.62
N ASP A 26 21.98 10.37 12.69
CA ASP A 26 20.77 9.52 12.68
C ASP A 26 19.48 10.32 13.00
N THR A 27 19.56 11.64 13.10
CA THR A 27 18.42 12.50 13.44
C THR A 27 17.95 13.28 12.22
N ILE A 28 16.65 13.23 11.96
CA ILE A 28 15.98 13.98 10.91
C ILE A 28 15.25 15.15 11.58
N SER A 29 15.68 16.37 11.28
CA SER A 29 15.04 17.62 11.68
C SER A 29 14.12 18.08 10.55
N ILE A 30 12.85 18.29 10.85
CA ILE A 30 11.81 18.53 9.85
C ILE A 30 11.04 19.78 10.25
N GLN A 31 11.06 20.80 9.40
CA GLN A 31 10.10 21.89 9.49
C GLN A 31 8.82 21.48 8.75
N LEU A 32 7.74 21.28 9.49
CA LEU A 32 6.47 20.85 8.92
C LEU A 32 5.83 21.99 8.11
N THR A 33 5.00 21.61 7.14
CA THR A 33 4.04 22.52 6.50
C THR A 33 2.76 22.59 7.33
N GLU A 34 1.89 23.57 7.08
CA GLU A 34 0.57 23.65 7.73
C GLU A 34 -0.23 22.36 7.57
N GLU A 35 -0.29 21.82 6.35
CA GLU A 35 -1.01 20.58 6.05
C GLU A 35 -0.46 19.39 6.84
N MET A 36 0.86 19.29 6.95
CA MET A 36 1.52 18.18 7.63
C MET A 36 1.43 18.30 9.16
N ASP A 37 1.46 19.51 9.71
CA ASP A 37 1.24 19.74 11.15
C ASP A 37 -0.19 19.36 11.55
N GLU A 38 -1.21 19.74 10.76
CA GLU A 38 -2.61 19.41 11.03
C GLU A 38 -2.84 17.89 11.02
N ARG A 39 -2.24 17.16 10.07
CA ARG A 39 -2.38 15.69 9.97
C ARG A 39 -1.59 14.92 11.02
N LEU A 40 -0.35 15.30 11.29
CA LEU A 40 0.55 14.49 12.13
C LEU A 40 0.50 14.87 13.61
N MET A 41 0.33 16.16 13.93
CA MET A 41 0.50 16.68 15.30
C MET A 41 -0.80 16.69 16.12
N ASN A 42 -1.93 16.25 15.58
CA ASN A 42 -3.23 16.24 16.27
C ASN A 42 -3.59 17.61 16.89
N ARG A 43 -3.35 18.72 16.16
CA ARG A 43 -3.63 20.10 16.63
C ARG A 43 -4.80 20.78 15.88
N PRO A 44 -5.99 20.16 15.73
CA PRO A 44 -7.08 20.72 14.94
C PRO A 44 -7.60 22.06 15.50
N PHE A 45 -7.61 22.22 16.83
CA PHE A 45 -8.08 23.45 17.48
C PHE A 45 -7.18 24.65 17.24
N TYR A 46 -5.85 24.44 17.14
CA TYR A 46 -4.89 25.50 16.85
C TYR A 46 -5.14 26.06 15.44
N TRP A 47 -5.22 25.18 14.44
CA TRP A 47 -5.46 25.57 13.05
C TRP A 47 -6.85 26.18 12.85
N HIS A 48 -7.88 25.67 13.54
CA HIS A 48 -9.20 26.28 13.53
C HIS A 48 -9.17 27.73 14.02
N TYR A 49 -8.44 28.00 15.11
CA TYR A 49 -8.32 29.34 15.68
C TYR A 49 -7.50 30.29 14.79
N VAL A 50 -6.36 29.83 14.27
CA VAL A 50 -5.50 30.60 13.36
C VAL A 50 -6.26 31.03 12.10
N ARG A 51 -7.02 30.11 11.48
CA ARG A 51 -7.85 30.41 10.30
C ARG A 51 -8.97 31.40 10.62
N LYS A 52 -9.63 31.25 11.77
CA LYS A 52 -10.69 32.17 12.23
C LYS A 52 -10.16 33.60 12.44
N LEU A 53 -8.89 33.73 12.82
CA LEU A 53 -8.23 35.01 13.03
C LEU A 53 -7.56 35.58 11.77
N ASN A 54 -7.64 34.91 10.60
CA ASN A 54 -6.90 35.27 9.39
C ASN A 54 -5.39 35.47 9.65
N GLN A 55 -4.82 34.67 10.56
CA GLN A 55 -3.38 34.71 10.87
C GLN A 55 -2.63 33.64 10.08
N THR A 56 -1.34 33.87 9.83
CA THR A 56 -0.43 32.84 9.33
C THR A 56 -0.04 31.94 10.50
N GLY A 57 -0.40 30.65 10.44
CA GLY A 57 0.00 29.70 11.47
C GLY A 57 1.50 29.42 11.47
N GLN A 58 2.00 28.92 12.58
CA GLN A 58 3.39 28.50 12.74
C GLN A 58 3.42 26.97 12.89
N PRO A 59 3.72 26.23 11.81
CA PRO A 59 3.90 24.79 11.88
C PRO A 59 5.04 24.41 12.82
N LEU A 60 4.92 23.27 13.50
CA LEU A 60 5.96 22.81 14.41
C LEU A 60 7.19 22.27 13.68
N GLN A 61 8.33 22.38 14.35
CA GLN A 61 9.53 21.62 14.01
C GLN A 61 9.49 20.27 14.71
N LEU A 62 9.77 19.21 13.98
CA LEU A 62 9.82 17.85 14.47
C LEU A 62 11.24 17.29 14.35
N LYS A 63 11.77 16.67 15.41
CA LYS A 63 13.02 15.92 15.36
C LYS A 63 12.74 14.45 15.59
N ILE A 64 13.18 13.60 14.66
CA ILE A 64 12.91 12.16 14.70
C ILE A 64 14.19 11.36 14.51
N THR A 65 14.23 10.15 15.06
CA THR A 65 15.32 9.20 14.81
C THR A 65 14.79 7.79 14.63
N THR A 66 15.47 7.00 13.80
CA THR A 66 15.24 5.55 13.62
C THR A 66 16.16 4.71 14.51
N ASN A 67 17.04 5.35 15.29
CA ASN A 67 17.96 4.70 16.20
C ASN A 67 17.51 4.91 17.65
N HIS A 68 17.21 3.82 18.36
CA HIS A 68 16.68 3.89 19.72
C HIS A 68 17.68 4.52 20.71
N SER A 69 18.99 4.35 20.50
CA SER A 69 20.01 4.93 21.40
C SER A 69 20.17 6.44 21.25
N SER A 70 19.71 7.03 20.15
CA SER A 70 19.71 8.47 19.90
C SER A 70 18.42 9.17 20.35
N ALA A 71 17.43 8.41 20.82
CA ALA A 71 16.16 8.94 21.27
C ALA A 71 16.30 9.74 22.58
N THR A 72 15.68 10.92 22.63
CA THR A 72 15.69 11.79 23.81
C THR A 72 14.31 12.44 23.99
N LYS A 73 14.10 13.24 25.04
CA LYS A 73 12.82 13.95 25.24
C LYS A 73 12.48 14.92 24.10
N GLU A 74 13.48 15.39 23.34
CA GLU A 74 13.32 16.30 22.20
C GLU A 74 13.37 15.59 20.84
N ILE A 75 13.85 14.34 20.80
CA ILE A 75 14.02 13.57 19.56
C ILE A 75 13.17 12.31 19.66
N ASP A 76 12.09 12.28 18.89
CA ASP A 76 11.13 11.20 18.92
C ASP A 76 11.65 9.97 18.15
N TYR A 77 11.64 8.82 18.82
CA TYR A 77 11.94 7.55 18.16
C TYR A 77 10.76 7.11 17.28
N ILE A 78 11.05 6.84 16.00
CA ILE A 78 10.05 6.29 15.07
C ILE A 78 10.46 4.87 14.67
N TYR A 79 9.49 3.96 14.81
CA TYR A 79 9.59 2.57 14.39
C TYR A 79 8.25 2.09 13.86
N TYR A 80 8.19 0.94 13.19
CA TYR A 80 6.97 0.52 12.50
C TYR A 80 5.76 0.30 13.43
N THR A 81 6.01 0.06 14.72
CA THR A 81 4.97 -0.10 15.74
C THR A 81 4.52 1.23 16.36
N THR A 82 5.16 2.36 16.05
CA THR A 82 4.78 3.63 16.65
C THR A 82 3.57 4.22 15.94
N ASP A 83 2.65 4.81 16.70
CA ASP A 83 1.43 5.44 16.16
C ASP A 83 1.76 6.47 15.08
N ARG A 84 2.88 7.19 15.23
CA ARG A 84 3.31 8.18 14.23
C ARG A 84 3.71 7.52 12.92
N PHE A 85 4.43 6.41 12.95
CA PHE A 85 4.72 5.67 11.72
C PHE A 85 3.44 5.16 11.07
N GLN A 86 2.51 4.61 11.85
CA GLN A 86 1.22 4.14 11.31
C GLN A 86 0.47 5.27 10.60
N LYS A 87 0.38 6.46 11.21
CA LYS A 87 -0.21 7.66 10.56
C LYS A 87 0.51 8.06 9.27
N ILE A 88 1.85 8.06 9.27
CA ILE A 88 2.65 8.39 8.09
C ILE A 88 2.39 7.36 6.97
N ALA A 89 2.37 6.08 7.31
CA ALA A 89 2.12 4.99 6.36
C ALA A 89 0.70 5.08 5.77
N GLU A 90 -0.31 5.34 6.60
CA GLU A 90 -1.69 5.55 6.17
C GLU A 90 -1.85 6.76 5.26
N ASP A 91 -1.24 7.91 5.60
CA ASP A 91 -1.25 9.11 4.77
C ASP A 91 -0.52 8.87 3.43
N THR A 92 0.60 8.14 3.46
CA THR A 92 1.34 7.75 2.25
C THR A 92 0.49 6.90 1.32
N LEU A 93 -0.17 5.87 1.85
CA LEU A 93 -1.06 5.00 1.08
C LEU A 93 -2.27 5.77 0.52
N THR A 94 -2.77 6.74 1.26
CA THR A 94 -3.90 7.58 0.84
C THR A 94 -3.51 8.51 -0.30
N LYS A 95 -2.40 9.25 -0.16
CA LYS A 95 -1.87 10.15 -1.20
C LYS A 95 -1.40 9.39 -2.44
N GLY A 96 -0.78 8.22 -2.25
CA GLY A 96 -0.20 7.40 -3.30
C GLY A 96 -1.17 6.43 -3.98
N ARG A 97 -2.49 6.55 -3.75
CA ARG A 97 -3.48 5.59 -4.26
C ARG A 97 -3.53 5.53 -5.79
N TYR A 98 -3.44 6.68 -6.44
CA TYR A 98 -3.49 6.80 -7.90
C TYR A 98 -2.54 7.87 -8.43
N CYS A 99 -1.80 7.56 -9.49
CA CYS A 99 -1.01 8.55 -10.22
C CYS A 99 -1.25 8.50 -11.74
N LYS A 100 -0.96 9.61 -12.41
CA LYS A 100 -0.88 9.68 -13.87
C LYS A 100 0.45 10.30 -14.24
N LEU A 101 1.33 9.53 -14.85
CA LEU A 101 2.72 9.90 -15.10
C LEU A 101 3.11 9.70 -16.56
N TYR A 102 4.06 10.50 -17.03
CA TYR A 102 4.60 10.46 -18.39
C TYR A 102 6.10 10.20 -18.32
N GLU A 103 6.59 9.30 -19.16
CA GLU A 103 8.02 9.01 -19.22
C GLU A 103 8.81 10.26 -19.61
N ASN A 104 9.80 10.63 -18.80
CA ASN A 104 10.64 11.81 -19.01
C ASN A 104 11.72 11.50 -20.06
N ILE A 105 11.37 11.76 -21.31
CA ILE A 105 12.29 11.65 -22.45
C ILE A 105 12.54 13.02 -23.07
N LYS A 106 13.71 13.19 -23.68
CA LYS A 106 14.06 14.37 -24.50
C LYS A 106 14.21 13.94 -25.96
N PRO A 107 13.10 13.68 -26.67
CA PRO A 107 13.18 13.17 -28.03
C PRO A 107 13.56 14.28 -29.01
N THR A 108 14.26 13.90 -30.09
CA THR A 108 14.60 14.82 -31.20
C THR A 108 13.47 14.95 -32.22
N LYS A 109 12.52 14.00 -32.24
CA LYS A 109 11.36 13.95 -33.14
C LYS A 109 10.08 13.80 -32.33
N GLN A 110 8.93 14.01 -32.98
CA GLN A 110 7.64 13.75 -32.33
C GLN A 110 7.51 12.27 -31.96
N THR A 111 7.39 11.99 -30.67
CA THR A 111 7.40 10.63 -30.13
C THR A 111 6.05 10.29 -29.47
N PRO A 112 5.43 9.16 -29.83
CA PRO A 112 4.22 8.69 -29.17
C PRO A 112 4.53 8.09 -27.80
N LEU A 113 3.66 8.38 -26.82
CA LEU A 113 3.63 7.71 -25.53
C LEU A 113 2.37 6.85 -25.41
N TYR A 114 2.57 5.59 -25.02
CA TYR A 114 1.55 4.56 -24.96
C TYR A 114 1.00 4.38 -23.54
N PRO A 115 -0.32 4.27 -23.37
CA PRO A 115 -0.95 4.16 -22.07
C PRO A 115 -0.83 2.75 -21.49
N TRP A 116 -0.26 2.66 -20.29
CA TRP A 116 -0.16 1.48 -19.45
C TRP A 116 -0.91 1.71 -18.14
N LEU A 117 -1.85 0.83 -17.82
CA LEU A 117 -2.46 0.78 -16.50
C LEU A 117 -1.66 -0.19 -15.64
N VAL A 118 -1.07 0.30 -14.55
CA VAL A 118 -0.32 -0.52 -13.60
C VAL A 118 -1.06 -0.53 -12.27
N ILE A 119 -1.18 -1.71 -11.68
CA ILE A 119 -1.90 -1.95 -10.42
C ILE A 119 -1.02 -2.82 -9.53
N ASN A 120 -0.86 -2.39 -8.28
CA ASN A 120 -0.20 -3.18 -7.25
C ASN A 120 -1.25 -3.77 -6.32
N ILE A 121 -1.23 -5.10 -6.17
CA ILE A 121 -2.24 -5.88 -5.44
C ILE A 121 -1.52 -6.65 -4.34
N LYS A 122 -1.99 -6.51 -3.11
CA LYS A 122 -1.61 -7.38 -2.00
C LYS A 122 -2.52 -8.60 -2.02
N GLN A 123 -1.90 -9.76 -2.17
CA GLN A 123 -2.58 -11.04 -2.13
C GLN A 123 -2.24 -11.76 -0.84
N THR A 124 -3.26 -12.04 -0.04
CA THR A 124 -3.14 -12.71 1.26
C THR A 124 -3.87 -14.05 1.20
N TYR A 125 -3.16 -15.14 1.44
CA TYR A 125 -3.71 -16.46 1.67
C TYR A 125 -4.01 -16.61 3.17
N LEU A 126 -5.26 -16.83 3.53
CA LEU A 126 -5.76 -16.97 4.90
C LEU A 126 -6.22 -18.40 5.13
N GLY A 127 -5.80 -18.99 6.24
CA GLY A 127 -6.18 -20.33 6.69
C GLY A 127 -5.35 -20.71 7.91
N LYS A 128 -5.00 -21.98 8.06
CA LYS A 128 -4.11 -22.45 9.14
C LYS A 128 -2.78 -21.70 9.17
N LYS A 129 -2.29 -21.32 7.99
CA LYS A 129 -1.12 -20.46 7.81
C LYS A 129 -1.55 -19.23 7.03
N GLN A 130 -0.97 -18.09 7.38
CA GLN A 130 -1.09 -16.86 6.60
C GLN A 130 0.16 -16.67 5.75
N ALA A 131 -0.03 -16.37 4.47
CA ALA A 131 1.04 -15.99 3.56
C ALA A 131 0.62 -14.77 2.75
N GLU A 132 1.54 -13.84 2.55
CA GLU A 132 1.28 -12.60 1.83
C GLU A 132 2.30 -12.41 0.71
N GLN A 133 1.82 -11.89 -0.42
CA GLN A 133 2.67 -11.47 -1.52
C GLN A 133 2.14 -10.18 -2.15
N LEU A 134 3.07 -9.37 -2.65
CA LEU A 134 2.76 -8.18 -3.44
C LEU A 134 2.94 -8.50 -4.91
N LEU A 135 1.89 -8.27 -5.68
CA LEU A 135 1.86 -8.42 -7.12
C LEU A 135 1.84 -7.04 -7.76
N SER A 136 2.58 -6.88 -8.85
CA SER A 136 2.57 -5.67 -9.66
C SER A 136 2.21 -6.07 -11.09
N LEU A 137 1.02 -5.71 -11.54
CA LEU A 137 0.50 -6.09 -12.86
C LEU A 137 0.37 -4.84 -13.72
N GLY A 138 0.81 -4.93 -14.97
CA GLY A 138 0.68 -3.87 -15.96
C GLY A 138 -0.11 -4.36 -17.16
N ILE A 139 -1.07 -3.58 -17.64
CA ILE A 139 -1.76 -3.84 -18.90
C ILE A 139 -1.55 -2.68 -19.86
N ASN A 140 -1.12 -3.02 -21.07
CA ASN A 140 -1.06 -2.06 -22.16
C ASN A 140 -2.48 -1.82 -22.71
N LEU A 141 -2.94 -0.58 -22.66
CA LEU A 141 -4.32 -0.23 -23.02
C LEU A 141 -4.56 -0.09 -24.54
N ILE A 142 -3.57 -0.43 -25.36
CA ILE A 142 -3.69 -0.51 -26.82
C ILE A 142 -3.91 -1.95 -27.28
N ASN A 143 -2.99 -2.86 -26.94
CA ASN A 143 -3.04 -4.25 -27.39
C ASN A 143 -3.62 -5.22 -26.33
N GLY A 144 -3.72 -4.80 -25.07
CA GLY A 144 -4.22 -5.63 -23.98
C GLY A 144 -3.20 -6.63 -23.41
N THR A 145 -1.92 -6.52 -23.77
CA THR A 145 -0.86 -7.35 -23.20
C THR A 145 -0.74 -7.06 -21.71
N ILE A 146 -0.78 -8.12 -20.90
CA ILE A 146 -0.55 -8.07 -19.46
C ILE A 146 0.89 -8.50 -19.19
N ILE A 147 1.59 -7.74 -18.35
CA ILE A 147 2.92 -8.06 -17.85
C ILE A 147 2.87 -8.20 -16.34
N ASP A 148 3.62 -9.17 -15.83
CA ASP A 148 3.89 -9.30 -14.40
C ASP A 148 5.08 -8.43 -14.00
N GLN A 149 5.16 -8.12 -12.71
CA GLN A 149 6.21 -7.31 -12.10
C GLN A 149 6.44 -5.93 -12.76
N ALA A 150 5.35 -5.28 -13.19
CA ALA A 150 5.39 -4.00 -13.89
C ALA A 150 6.19 -2.91 -13.15
N ILE A 151 6.22 -2.95 -11.81
CA ILE A 151 7.00 -2.02 -10.98
C ILE A 151 8.49 -2.03 -11.31
N PHE A 152 9.10 -3.16 -11.70
CA PHE A 152 10.52 -3.17 -12.06
C PHE A 152 10.76 -2.42 -13.37
N MET A 153 9.86 -2.57 -14.35
CA MET A 153 9.91 -1.80 -15.59
C MET A 153 9.79 -0.30 -15.29
N LEU A 154 8.87 0.09 -14.41
CA LEU A 154 8.73 1.50 -14.01
C LEU A 154 9.96 2.04 -13.28
N LYS A 155 10.59 1.26 -12.38
CA LYS A 155 11.79 1.70 -11.63
C LYS A 155 12.99 2.04 -12.53
N THR A 156 13.06 1.48 -13.73
CA THR A 156 14.14 1.80 -14.69
C THR A 156 13.96 3.12 -15.43
N LYS A 157 12.81 3.78 -15.27
CA LYS A 157 12.43 4.97 -16.03
C LYS A 157 12.27 6.18 -15.12
N GLN A 158 12.42 7.36 -15.70
CA GLN A 158 12.11 8.63 -15.04
C GLN A 158 10.75 9.14 -15.50
N PHE A 159 10.05 9.86 -14.62
CA PHE A 159 8.68 10.30 -14.86
C PHE A 159 8.50 11.78 -14.56
N ASN A 160 7.58 12.40 -15.31
CA ASN A 160 7.08 13.74 -15.08
C ASN A 160 5.55 13.73 -14.88
N ASN A 161 5.05 14.76 -14.19
CA ASN A 161 3.61 15.00 -14.03
C ASN A 161 2.98 15.68 -15.26
N THR A 162 3.80 16.19 -16.17
CA THR A 162 3.40 16.84 -17.42
C THR A 162 3.94 16.08 -18.62
N VAL A 163 3.27 16.22 -19.76
CA VAL A 163 3.73 15.64 -21.02
C VAL A 163 5.03 16.35 -21.43
N PRO A 164 6.14 15.62 -21.69
CA PRO A 164 7.37 16.24 -22.16
C PRO A 164 7.21 16.89 -23.54
N ASP A 165 8.11 17.84 -23.85
CA ASP A 165 8.15 18.47 -25.16
C ASP A 165 8.33 17.43 -26.27
N LEU A 166 7.72 17.70 -27.43
CA LEU A 166 7.73 16.82 -28.61
C LEU A 166 7.13 15.43 -28.37
N CYS A 167 6.36 15.23 -27.29
CA CYS A 167 5.63 13.98 -27.05
C CYS A 167 4.12 14.15 -27.30
N TYR A 168 3.47 13.12 -27.82
CA TYR A 168 2.01 13.06 -27.93
C TYR A 168 1.47 11.75 -27.36
N LEU A 169 0.26 11.82 -26.81
CA LEU A 169 -0.36 10.68 -26.12
C LEU A 169 -1.18 9.84 -27.10
N ILE A 170 -0.95 8.53 -27.10
CA ILE A 170 -1.82 7.60 -27.81
C ILE A 170 -3.11 7.41 -27.01
N THR A 171 -4.25 7.51 -27.70
CA THR A 171 -5.56 7.32 -27.09
C THR A 171 -5.75 5.83 -26.75
N PRO A 172 -6.09 5.47 -25.49
CA PRO A 172 -6.38 4.10 -25.11
C PRO A 172 -7.52 3.51 -25.95
N ILE A 173 -7.30 2.35 -26.57
CA ILE A 173 -8.37 1.58 -27.22
C ILE A 173 -9.20 0.87 -26.15
N ILE A 174 -8.51 0.37 -25.12
CA ILE A 174 -9.11 -0.25 -23.95
C ILE A 174 -9.26 0.83 -22.88
N LYS A 175 -10.49 1.07 -22.42
CA LYS A 175 -10.74 1.98 -21.30
C LYS A 175 -10.03 1.47 -20.04
N PRO A 176 -9.48 2.34 -19.17
CA PRO A 176 -8.83 1.91 -17.93
C PRO A 176 -9.70 0.99 -17.06
N THR A 177 -11.01 1.23 -17.00
CA THR A 177 -11.97 0.35 -16.29
C THR A 177 -11.95 -1.07 -16.85
N ASN A 178 -12.03 -1.21 -18.17
CA ASN A 178 -12.00 -2.51 -18.82
C ASN A 178 -10.60 -3.15 -18.71
N GLY A 179 -9.54 -2.33 -18.62
CA GLY A 179 -8.19 -2.79 -18.34
C GLY A 179 -8.07 -3.40 -16.94
N TYR A 180 -8.71 -2.78 -15.94
CA TYR A 180 -8.83 -3.32 -14.59
C TYR A 180 -9.54 -4.67 -14.59
N ASP A 181 -10.72 -4.76 -15.24
CA ASP A 181 -11.50 -6.01 -15.30
C ASP A 181 -10.69 -7.14 -15.96
N ARG A 182 -9.85 -6.82 -16.94
CA ARG A 182 -8.95 -7.81 -17.56
C ARG A 182 -7.86 -8.29 -16.61
N ILE A 183 -7.27 -7.39 -15.82
CA ILE A 183 -6.29 -7.76 -14.79
C ILE A 183 -6.94 -8.64 -13.72
N GLU A 184 -8.14 -8.28 -13.27
CA GLU A 184 -8.90 -9.06 -12.29
C GLU A 184 -9.19 -10.47 -12.81
N ASN A 185 -9.73 -10.58 -14.02
CA ASN A 185 -10.00 -11.88 -14.65
C ASN A 185 -8.72 -12.69 -14.89
N TYR A 186 -7.63 -12.05 -15.30
CA TYR A 186 -6.33 -12.72 -15.45
C TYR A 186 -5.87 -13.34 -14.12
N LEU A 187 -5.96 -12.57 -13.03
CA LEU A 187 -5.54 -13.01 -11.71
C LEU A 187 -6.46 -14.11 -11.17
N ILE A 188 -7.78 -14.00 -11.31
CA ILE A 188 -8.73 -15.05 -10.91
C ILE A 188 -8.44 -16.35 -11.67
N ASN A 189 -8.24 -16.27 -12.98
CA ASN A 189 -7.91 -17.44 -13.81
C ASN A 189 -6.57 -18.07 -13.40
N GLN A 190 -5.58 -17.26 -13.03
CA GLN A 190 -4.32 -17.78 -12.51
C GLN A 190 -4.52 -18.53 -11.20
N LEU A 191 -5.27 -17.95 -10.25
CA LEU A 191 -5.54 -18.60 -8.97
C LEU A 191 -6.27 -19.93 -9.15
N GLN A 192 -7.29 -20.00 -10.00
CA GLN A 192 -8.04 -21.24 -10.27
C GLN A 192 -7.18 -22.38 -10.84
N ARG A 193 -6.07 -22.06 -11.52
CA ARG A 193 -5.15 -23.04 -12.10
C ARG A 193 -4.08 -23.52 -11.11
N GLN A 194 -3.88 -22.81 -10.00
CA GLN A 194 -2.88 -23.17 -9.01
C GLN A 194 -3.35 -24.33 -8.13
N ALA A 195 -2.41 -25.17 -7.71
CA ALA A 195 -2.70 -26.14 -6.65
C ALA A 195 -2.89 -25.40 -5.31
N HIS A 196 -3.95 -25.75 -4.59
CA HIS A 196 -4.29 -25.15 -3.29
C HIS A 196 -4.17 -26.15 -2.14
N GLU A 197 -3.01 -26.81 -2.04
CA GLU A 197 -2.73 -27.78 -0.96
C GLU A 197 -2.91 -27.14 0.43
N TRP A 198 -2.44 -25.89 0.58
CA TRP A 198 -2.60 -25.11 1.81
C TRP A 198 -4.08 -24.97 2.25
N ALA A 199 -5.00 -24.86 1.27
CA ALA A 199 -6.42 -24.69 1.54
C ALA A 199 -7.04 -26.02 2.00
N SER A 200 -6.64 -27.11 1.36
CA SER A 200 -7.05 -28.47 1.74
C SER A 200 -6.58 -28.83 3.14
N ASP A 201 -5.33 -28.50 3.48
CA ASP A 201 -4.78 -28.68 4.83
C ASP A 201 -5.51 -27.84 5.87
N SER A 202 -5.81 -26.59 5.55
CA SER A 202 -6.56 -25.69 6.45
C SER A 202 -7.97 -26.22 6.71
N TYR A 203 -8.65 -26.71 5.67
CA TYR A 203 -9.97 -27.31 5.78
C TYR A 203 -9.97 -28.61 6.60
N ARG A 204 -8.95 -29.45 6.44
CA ARG A 204 -8.76 -30.65 7.27
C ARG A 204 -8.62 -30.29 8.74
N SER A 205 -7.73 -29.34 9.07
CA SER A 205 -7.57 -28.89 10.46
C SER A 205 -8.85 -28.26 11.01
N LEU A 206 -9.57 -27.43 10.24
CA LEU A 206 -10.87 -26.91 10.65
C LEU A 206 -11.86 -28.03 11.02
N THR A 207 -11.90 -29.09 10.20
CA THR A 207 -12.79 -30.23 10.42
C THR A 207 -12.42 -30.99 11.70
N GLU A 208 -11.12 -31.16 11.98
CA GLU A 208 -10.61 -31.80 13.20
C GLU A 208 -10.95 -30.96 14.44
N GLU A 209 -10.73 -29.65 14.39
CA GLU A 209 -11.04 -28.73 15.49
C GLU A 209 -12.54 -28.66 15.80
N ILE A 210 -13.39 -28.60 14.76
CA ILE A 210 -14.85 -28.64 14.94
C ILE A 210 -15.29 -29.98 15.55
N LYS A 211 -14.72 -31.10 15.11
CA LYS A 211 -15.02 -32.42 15.71
C LYS A 211 -14.65 -32.45 17.19
N LEU A 212 -13.51 -31.90 17.56
CA LEU A 212 -13.07 -31.81 18.95
C LEU A 212 -14.02 -30.92 19.77
N LEU A 213 -14.42 -29.77 19.23
CA LEU A 213 -15.37 -28.87 19.88
C LEU A 213 -16.74 -29.56 20.11
N ASN A 214 -17.23 -30.30 19.12
CA ASN A 214 -18.48 -31.06 19.23
C ASN A 214 -18.38 -32.13 20.31
N TYR A 215 -17.26 -32.85 20.37
CA TYR A 215 -17.02 -33.86 21.41
C TYR A 215 -17.05 -33.26 22.83
N PHE A 216 -16.49 -32.06 23.02
CA PHE A 216 -16.57 -31.36 24.31
C PHE A 216 -17.98 -30.91 24.67
N LYS A 217 -18.77 -30.48 23.67
CA LYS A 217 -20.20 -30.13 23.85
C LYS A 217 -21.01 -31.34 24.30
N GLU A 218 -20.84 -32.48 23.63
CA GLU A 218 -21.56 -33.72 23.95
C GLU A 218 -21.27 -34.21 25.38
N ARG A 219 -20.04 -34.01 25.88
CA ARG A 219 -19.64 -34.40 27.24
C ARG A 219 -19.98 -33.38 28.32
N ASN A 220 -20.30 -32.14 27.96
CA ASN A 220 -20.67 -31.08 28.89
C ASN A 220 -22.01 -30.47 28.49
N PRO A 221 -23.15 -31.10 28.84
CA PRO A 221 -24.49 -30.62 28.46
C PRO A 221 -24.84 -29.24 29.03
N ASN A 222 -24.13 -28.79 30.06
CA ASN A 222 -24.28 -27.46 30.66
C ASN A 222 -23.44 -26.39 29.96
N MET A 223 -22.72 -26.72 28.89
CA MET A 223 -21.94 -25.76 28.13
C MET A 223 -22.91 -24.77 27.46
N ASP A 224 -22.65 -23.49 27.66
CA ASP A 224 -23.44 -22.41 27.07
C ASP A 224 -23.41 -22.49 25.53
N GLU A 225 -24.59 -22.47 24.93
CA GLU A 225 -24.78 -22.55 23.48
C GLU A 225 -24.15 -21.34 22.78
N ASP A 226 -24.22 -20.16 23.42
CA ASP A 226 -23.63 -18.94 22.88
C ASP A 226 -22.09 -19.03 22.86
N HIS A 227 -21.51 -19.63 23.90
CA HIS A 227 -20.07 -19.89 23.95
C HIS A 227 -19.63 -20.88 22.87
N TYR A 228 -20.40 -21.96 22.66
CA TYR A 228 -20.14 -22.94 21.61
C TYR A 228 -20.15 -22.30 20.22
N GLU A 229 -21.20 -21.55 19.88
CA GLU A 229 -21.33 -20.93 18.56
C GLU A 229 -20.24 -19.88 18.32
N LYS A 230 -19.89 -19.09 19.34
CA LYS A 230 -18.78 -18.14 19.26
C LYS A 230 -17.46 -18.83 18.98
N GLU A 231 -17.17 -19.94 19.67
CA GLU A 231 -15.92 -20.68 19.48
C GLU A 231 -15.86 -21.33 18.09
N LYS A 232 -16.98 -21.88 17.62
CA LYS A 232 -17.09 -22.40 16.25
C LYS A 232 -16.86 -21.31 15.20
N GLN A 233 -17.38 -20.10 15.41
CA GLN A 233 -17.12 -18.95 14.54
C GLN A 233 -15.65 -18.53 14.57
N ASN A 234 -15.00 -18.55 15.73
CA ASN A 234 -13.56 -18.27 15.87
C ASN A 234 -12.73 -19.29 15.06
N LEU A 235 -13.03 -20.58 15.20
CA LEU A 235 -12.38 -21.64 14.45
C LEU A 235 -12.55 -21.44 12.94
N GLN A 236 -13.76 -21.10 12.49
CA GLN A 236 -14.02 -20.78 11.08
C GLN A 236 -13.24 -19.52 10.64
N ALA A 237 -13.17 -18.47 11.45
CA ALA A 237 -12.42 -17.27 11.11
C ALA A 237 -10.92 -17.53 10.92
N ILE A 238 -10.36 -18.47 11.71
CA ILE A 238 -8.93 -18.83 11.67
C ILE A 238 -8.64 -19.81 10.53
N TYR A 239 -9.39 -20.90 10.43
CA TYR A 239 -9.02 -22.03 9.56
C TYR A 239 -9.75 -22.07 8.22
N GLN A 240 -10.83 -21.32 8.02
CA GLN A 240 -11.53 -21.30 6.73
C GLN A 240 -10.59 -20.73 5.65
N PRO A 241 -10.23 -21.52 4.62
CA PRO A 241 -9.31 -21.06 3.61
C PRO A 241 -9.95 -19.98 2.75
N LYS A 242 -9.29 -18.81 2.65
CA LYS A 242 -9.73 -17.67 1.84
C LYS A 242 -8.53 -17.00 1.19
N ILE A 243 -8.71 -16.50 -0.03
CA ILE A 243 -7.72 -15.66 -0.69
C ILE A 243 -8.29 -14.24 -0.70
N LYS A 244 -7.57 -13.30 -0.08
CA LYS A 244 -7.93 -11.88 -0.05
C LYS A 244 -7.06 -11.14 -1.06
N LEU A 245 -7.70 -10.33 -1.89
CA LEU A 245 -7.04 -9.47 -2.86
C LEU A 245 -7.36 -8.02 -2.51
N GLU A 246 -6.32 -7.22 -2.26
CA GLU A 246 -6.47 -5.81 -1.91
C GLU A 246 -5.62 -4.97 -2.87
N VAL A 247 -6.27 -4.06 -3.59
CA VAL A 247 -5.54 -3.08 -4.41
C VAL A 247 -4.85 -2.08 -3.47
N VAL A 248 -3.52 -2.05 -3.52
CA VAL A 248 -2.70 -1.15 -2.70
C VAL A 248 -2.66 0.23 -3.34
N ASN A 249 -2.29 0.28 -4.62
CA ASN A 249 -2.29 1.48 -5.45
C ASN A 249 -2.31 1.10 -6.92
N GLY A 250 -2.49 2.10 -7.78
CA GLY A 250 -2.34 1.95 -9.22
C GLY A 250 -2.04 3.26 -9.89
N GLY A 251 -1.87 3.23 -11.20
CA GLY A 251 -1.62 4.45 -11.95
C GLY A 251 -1.66 4.23 -13.45
N LEU A 252 -1.81 5.35 -14.16
CA LEU A 252 -1.77 5.40 -15.61
C LEU A 252 -0.43 6.00 -16.05
N PHE A 253 0.39 5.17 -16.67
CA PHE A 253 1.74 5.51 -17.11
C PHE A 253 1.77 5.61 -18.63
N TYR A 254 2.28 6.71 -19.15
CA TYR A 254 2.47 6.92 -20.58
C TYR A 254 3.93 6.70 -20.91
N LEU A 255 4.23 5.59 -21.57
CA LEU A 255 5.57 5.09 -21.80
C LEU A 255 5.91 5.14 -23.29
N GLN A 256 7.16 5.45 -23.60
CA GLN A 256 7.66 5.23 -24.95
C GLN A 256 7.68 3.71 -25.21
N GLN A 257 7.16 3.29 -26.36
CA GLN A 257 7.32 1.91 -26.78
C GLN A 257 8.78 1.70 -27.15
N ASN A 258 9.55 1.10 -26.25
CA ASN A 258 10.83 0.53 -26.60
C ASN A 258 10.55 -0.60 -27.60
N SER A 259 11.13 -0.47 -28.80
CA SER A 259 11.20 -1.54 -29.80
C SER A 259 11.87 -2.79 -29.24
#